data_AF-A0A096LKL7-F1
#
_entry.id   AF-A0A096LKL7-F1
#
_cell.length_a   1.000
_cell.length_b   1.000
_cell.length_c   1.000
_cell.angle_alpha   90.00
_cell.angle_beta   90.00
_cell.angle_gamma   90.00
#
_symmetry.space_group_name_H-M   'P 1'
#
loop_
_entity.id
_entity.type
_entity.pdbx_description
1 polymer ?
#
loop_
_entity_poly.entity_id
_entity_poly.type
_entity_poly.pdbx_seq_one_letter_code
_entity_poly.pdbx_strand_id
1 'polypeptide(L)'
;MGFKFEKPQKAKAEKKAVEAAQLTDHQKEYRDREKREEKRFQMAVDSGFWICFCFHDQADRDKFADLVKADEDGWTYGDVIRPVFTERIGLQNKRQFKPKEQKGTPVPNPLAGIEPTGDLEADSFAEANAILKAFQAIEVKPYYENVWSSVYHVVCVFRDSDDLESFIREYALAKYGDLYMDGSKILGAMGE
;
A
#
# COMPACT_ATOMS: atom_id res chain seq x y z
N MET A 1 -21.35 15.16 37.13
CA MET A 1 -20.48 16.25 36.65
C MET A 1 -19.39 15.64 35.77
N GLY A 2 -19.42 15.88 34.46
CA GLY A 2 -18.38 15.36 33.55
C GLY A 2 -17.27 16.39 33.38
N PHE A 3 -16.06 16.06 33.84
CA PHE A 3 -14.89 16.89 33.57
C PHE A 3 -14.54 16.77 32.07
N LYS A 4 -14.70 17.87 31.33
CA LYS A 4 -14.15 17.99 29.97
C LYS A 4 -12.68 18.38 30.08
N PHE A 5 -11.80 17.50 29.64
CA PHE A 5 -10.37 17.77 29.56
C PHE A 5 -10.10 18.59 28.29
N GLU A 6 -10.09 19.93 28.39
CA GLU A 6 -9.59 20.78 27.31
C GLU A 6 -8.06 20.69 27.27
N LYS A 7 -7.52 20.25 26.12
CA LYS A 7 -6.07 20.22 25.93
C LYS A 7 -5.53 21.65 26.03
N PRO A 8 -4.49 21.92 26.85
CA PRO A 8 -4.00 23.27 27.08
C PRO A 8 -3.29 23.81 25.83
N GLN A 9 -4.05 24.51 24.99
CA GLN A 9 -3.53 25.14 23.76
C GLN A 9 -2.49 26.23 24.07
N LYS A 10 -2.67 26.96 25.19
CA LYS A 10 -1.75 28.01 25.65
C LYS A 10 -0.36 27.47 26.00
N ALA A 11 -0.28 26.36 26.75
CA ALA A 11 0.99 25.76 27.14
C ALA A 11 1.79 25.22 25.92
N LYS A 12 1.10 24.72 24.88
CA LYS A 12 1.74 24.33 23.62
C LYS A 12 2.23 25.53 22.80
N ALA A 13 1.45 26.61 22.76
CA ALA A 13 1.81 27.84 22.05
C ALA A 13 3.01 28.54 22.71
N GLU A 14 3.04 28.62 24.04
CA GLU A 14 4.15 29.18 24.81
C GLU A 14 5.42 28.33 24.66
N LYS A 15 5.33 26.99 24.74
CA LYS A 15 6.49 26.11 24.46
C LYS A 15 7.05 26.32 23.06
N LYS A 16 6.17 26.41 22.06
CA LYS A 16 6.55 26.60 20.65
C LYS A 16 7.16 27.99 20.41
N ALA A 17 6.68 29.02 21.12
CA ALA A 17 7.22 30.38 21.05
C ALA A 17 8.59 30.50 21.75
N VAL A 18 8.78 29.84 22.89
CA VAL A 18 10.07 29.78 23.59
C VAL A 18 11.10 28.99 22.79
N GLU A 19 10.71 27.87 22.17
CA GLU A 19 11.57 27.10 21.28
C GLU A 19 11.94 27.88 20.01
N ALA A 20 10.99 28.63 19.42
CA ALA A 20 11.25 29.50 18.27
C ALA A 20 12.12 30.72 18.60
N ALA A 21 12.05 31.23 19.84
CA ALA A 21 12.84 32.37 20.32
C ALA A 21 14.29 32.01 20.70
N GLN A 22 14.60 30.72 20.91
CA GLN A 22 15.94 30.25 21.29
C GLN A 22 16.83 29.83 20.10
N LEU A 23 16.28 29.65 18.91
CA LEU A 23 17.09 29.36 17.72
C LEU A 23 17.60 30.67 17.11
N THR A 24 18.90 30.91 17.24
CA THR A 24 19.63 31.89 16.42
C THR A 24 19.43 31.56 14.94
N ASP A 25 19.47 32.56 14.05
CA ASP A 25 19.20 32.36 12.63
C ASP A 25 20.12 31.30 12.00
N HIS A 26 21.37 31.19 12.47
CA HIS A 26 22.29 30.13 12.08
C HIS A 26 21.83 28.72 12.48
N GLN A 27 21.25 28.54 13.68
CA GLN A 27 20.73 27.23 14.09
C GLN A 27 19.48 26.82 13.28
N LYS A 28 18.68 27.79 12.81
CA LYS A 28 17.57 27.51 11.88
C LYS A 28 18.10 27.05 10.53
N GLU A 29 19.10 27.74 10.00
CA GLU A 29 19.75 27.37 8.74
C GLU A 29 20.37 25.97 8.78
N TYR A 30 21.03 25.58 9.88
CA TYR A 30 21.57 24.23 10.05
C TYR A 30 20.46 23.18 10.10
N ARG A 31 19.39 23.41 10.87
CA ARG A 31 18.23 22.51 10.89
C ARG A 31 17.54 22.40 9.53
N ASP A 32 17.45 23.49 8.78
CA ASP A 32 16.84 23.48 7.45
C ASP A 32 17.73 22.83 6.39
N ARG A 33 19.05 22.81 6.59
CA ARG A 33 19.98 21.97 5.81
C ARG A 33 19.81 20.51 6.17
N GLU A 34 19.81 20.18 7.46
CA GLU A 34 19.63 18.82 7.98
C GLU A 34 18.32 18.20 7.48
N LYS A 35 17.19 18.91 7.58
CA LYS A 35 15.90 18.45 7.02
C LYS A 35 15.93 18.25 5.52
N ARG A 36 16.64 19.10 4.77
CA ARG A 36 16.78 18.95 3.31
C ARG A 36 17.66 17.75 2.97
N GLU A 37 18.69 17.49 3.74
CA GLU A 37 19.55 16.31 3.59
C GLU A 37 18.80 15.03 3.96
N GLU A 38 18.05 15.03 5.06
CA GLU A 38 17.18 13.93 5.47
C GLU A 38 16.13 13.64 4.40
N LYS A 39 15.47 14.68 3.85
CA LYS A 39 14.52 14.50 2.74
C LYS A 39 15.19 13.93 1.50
N ARG A 40 16.39 14.39 1.14
CA ARG A 40 17.16 13.85 0.00
C ARG A 40 17.54 12.39 0.22
N PHE A 41 17.98 12.05 1.43
CA PHE A 41 18.31 10.69 1.79
C PHE A 41 17.08 9.79 1.72
N GLN A 42 15.95 10.25 2.26
CA GLN A 42 14.68 9.54 2.17
C GLN A 42 14.29 9.33 0.70
N MET A 43 14.26 10.37 -0.14
CA MET A 43 13.95 10.22 -1.56
C MET A 43 14.91 9.27 -2.30
N ALA A 44 16.17 9.15 -1.88
CA ALA A 44 17.15 8.27 -2.51
C ALA A 44 17.02 6.79 -2.07
N VAL A 45 16.42 6.54 -0.90
CA VAL A 45 16.32 5.20 -0.30
C VAL A 45 14.88 4.67 -0.33
N ASP A 46 13.90 5.54 -0.54
CA ASP A 46 12.49 5.18 -0.53
C ASP A 46 12.13 4.35 -1.76
N SER A 47 11.56 3.18 -1.50
CA SER A 47 11.05 2.25 -2.51
C SER A 47 9.51 2.21 -2.53
N GLY A 48 8.85 3.05 -1.72
CA GLY A 48 7.41 3.08 -1.52
C GLY A 48 6.64 3.97 -2.49
N PHE A 49 7.11 4.16 -3.72
CA PHE A 49 6.47 5.01 -4.73
C PHE A 49 5.57 4.23 -5.70
N TRP A 50 4.91 3.17 -5.24
CA TRP A 50 4.00 2.35 -6.06
C TRP A 50 2.74 1.94 -5.29
N ILE A 51 1.68 1.61 -6.02
CA ILE A 51 0.47 0.94 -5.50
C ILE A 51 0.07 -0.22 -6.40
N CYS A 52 -0.61 -1.20 -5.81
CA CYS A 52 -1.10 -2.38 -6.49
C CYS A 52 -2.62 -2.45 -6.33
N PHE A 53 -3.35 -2.35 -7.44
CA PHE A 53 -4.78 -2.54 -7.50
C PHE A 53 -5.06 -4.03 -7.68
N CYS A 54 -5.75 -4.63 -6.71
CA CYS A 54 -6.04 -6.06 -6.69
C CYS A 54 -7.51 -6.31 -7.01
N PHE A 55 -7.80 -7.32 -7.83
CA PHE A 55 -9.13 -7.61 -8.37
C PHE A 55 -9.61 -8.99 -7.96
N HIS A 56 -10.93 -9.19 -7.90
CA HIS A 56 -11.48 -10.49 -7.59
C HIS A 56 -11.30 -11.50 -8.73
N ASP A 57 -11.37 -11.05 -9.97
CA ASP A 57 -11.26 -11.87 -11.19
C ASP A 57 -10.45 -11.18 -12.29
N GLN A 58 -10.17 -11.96 -13.34
CA GLN A 58 -9.42 -11.51 -14.52
C GLN A 58 -10.17 -10.43 -15.31
N ALA A 59 -11.50 -10.50 -15.39
CA ALA A 59 -12.28 -9.60 -16.22
C ALA A 59 -12.25 -8.17 -15.68
N ASP A 60 -12.37 -7.99 -14.37
CA ASP A 60 -12.25 -6.67 -13.73
C ASP A 60 -10.82 -6.14 -13.80
N ARG A 61 -9.81 -7.02 -13.67
CA ARG A 61 -8.40 -6.64 -13.90
C ARG A 61 -8.20 -6.12 -15.32
N ASP A 62 -8.71 -6.81 -16.33
CA ASP A 62 -8.50 -6.45 -17.74
C ASP A 62 -9.23 -5.15 -18.10
N LYS A 63 -10.47 -4.97 -17.65
CA LYS A 63 -11.18 -3.68 -17.79
C LYS A 63 -10.38 -2.53 -17.19
N PHE A 64 -9.86 -2.72 -15.97
CA PHE A 64 -9.07 -1.69 -15.32
C PHE A 64 -7.76 -1.44 -16.06
N ALA A 65 -7.05 -2.50 -16.48
CA ALA A 65 -5.83 -2.41 -17.28
C ALA A 65 -6.04 -1.60 -18.55
N ASP A 66 -7.12 -1.85 -19.29
CA ASP A 66 -7.48 -1.09 -20.50
C ASP A 66 -7.76 0.38 -20.19
N LEU A 67 -8.51 0.67 -19.13
CA LEU A 67 -8.84 2.04 -18.71
C LEU A 67 -7.59 2.84 -18.36
N VAL A 68 -6.65 2.23 -17.63
CA VAL A 68 -5.43 2.89 -17.14
C VAL A 68 -4.24 2.73 -18.08
N LYS A 69 -4.45 2.09 -19.24
CA LYS A 69 -3.42 1.80 -20.25
C LYS A 69 -2.22 1.08 -19.65
N ALA A 70 -2.49 0.05 -18.83
CA ALA A 70 -1.45 -0.84 -18.36
C ALA A 70 -0.87 -1.64 -19.52
N ASP A 71 0.40 -2.03 -19.38
CA ASP A 71 1.08 -2.86 -20.36
C ASP A 71 0.70 -4.36 -20.24
N GLU A 72 1.34 -5.20 -21.04
CA GLU A 72 1.10 -6.65 -21.05
C GLU A 72 1.36 -7.30 -19.68
N ASP A 73 2.36 -6.80 -18.95
CA ASP A 73 2.74 -7.25 -17.62
C ASP A 73 1.80 -6.72 -16.52
N GLY A 74 0.92 -5.77 -16.86
CA GLY A 74 -0.07 -5.21 -15.94
C GLY A 74 0.47 -4.10 -15.05
N TRP A 75 1.36 -3.25 -15.56
CA TRP A 75 1.76 -2.05 -14.84
C TRP A 75 1.65 -0.77 -15.69
N THR A 76 1.58 0.37 -15.00
CA THR A 76 1.44 1.70 -15.60
C THR A 76 2.07 2.78 -14.72
N TYR A 77 2.10 4.02 -15.20
CA TYR A 77 2.63 5.17 -14.48
C TYR A 77 1.54 6.05 -13.88
N GLY A 78 1.83 6.67 -12.74
CA GLY A 78 0.94 7.62 -12.04
C GLY A 78 0.43 8.75 -12.95
N ASP A 79 1.32 9.28 -13.80
CA ASP A 79 1.00 10.33 -14.78
C ASP A 79 -0.03 9.87 -15.83
N VAL A 80 -0.07 8.57 -16.15
CA VAL A 80 -1.00 8.00 -17.13
C VAL A 80 -2.38 7.80 -16.52
N ILE A 81 -2.45 7.40 -15.25
CA ILE A 81 -3.73 7.09 -14.58
C ILE A 81 -4.43 8.33 -14.03
N ARG A 82 -3.68 9.38 -13.65
CA ARG A 82 -4.23 10.61 -13.05
C ARG A 82 -5.34 11.26 -13.89
N PRO A 83 -5.21 11.43 -15.22
CA PRO A 83 -6.29 11.97 -16.05
C PRO A 83 -7.58 11.12 -15.95
N VAL A 84 -7.45 9.79 -15.99
CA VAL A 84 -8.57 8.84 -15.92
C VAL A 84 -9.28 8.97 -14.57
N PHE A 85 -8.54 8.99 -13.47
CA PHE A 85 -9.10 9.17 -12.12
C PHE A 85 -9.75 10.54 -11.95
N THR A 86 -9.17 11.59 -12.55
CA THR A 86 -9.74 12.95 -12.51
C THR A 86 -11.06 13.02 -13.26
N GLU A 87 -11.16 12.38 -14.42
CA GLU A 87 -12.38 12.33 -15.23
C GLU A 87 -13.47 11.49 -14.56
N ARG A 88 -13.13 10.30 -14.07
CA ARG A 88 -14.10 9.31 -13.58
C ARG A 88 -14.54 9.51 -12.12
N ILE A 89 -13.61 9.85 -11.23
CA ILE A 89 -13.86 9.98 -9.78
C ILE A 89 -13.92 11.45 -9.35
N GLY A 90 -13.12 12.30 -10.00
CA GLY A 90 -12.94 13.69 -9.60
C GLY A 90 -12.11 13.85 -8.32
N LEU A 91 -11.60 15.07 -8.10
CA LEU A 91 -10.84 15.42 -6.91
C LEU A 91 -11.75 15.42 -5.67
N GLN A 92 -11.45 14.58 -4.70
CA GLN A 92 -12.21 14.46 -3.45
C GLN A 92 -11.54 15.21 -2.30
N ASN A 93 -10.21 15.08 -2.13
CA ASN A 93 -9.43 15.70 -1.06
C ASN A 93 -10.01 15.49 0.37
N LYS A 94 -10.62 14.32 0.61
CA LYS A 94 -11.24 13.99 1.91
C LYS A 94 -10.30 13.13 2.75
N ARG A 95 -10.22 13.41 4.05
CA ARG A 95 -9.60 12.50 5.01
C ARG A 95 -10.40 11.21 5.09
N GLN A 96 -9.73 10.08 4.92
CA GLN A 96 -10.34 8.76 5.03
C GLN A 96 -9.48 7.84 5.91
N PHE A 97 -10.11 6.79 6.42
CA PHE A 97 -9.48 5.82 7.30
C PHE A 97 -9.20 4.53 6.52
N LYS A 98 -8.04 3.94 6.81
CA LYS A 98 -7.63 2.67 6.21
C LYS A 98 -8.58 1.55 6.64
N PRO A 99 -9.06 0.70 5.72
CA PRO A 99 -9.85 -0.45 6.08
C PRO A 99 -8.99 -1.43 6.90
N LYS A 100 -9.63 -2.21 7.77
CA LYS A 100 -8.94 -3.31 8.45
C LYS A 100 -8.72 -4.43 7.45
N GLU A 101 -7.47 -4.84 7.26
CA GLU A 101 -7.12 -5.98 6.41
C GLU A 101 -7.88 -7.24 6.87
N GLN A 102 -8.55 -7.89 5.91
CA GLN A 102 -9.18 -9.17 6.15
C GLN A 102 -8.13 -10.27 6.09
N LYS A 103 -7.99 -11.02 7.18
CA LYS A 103 -7.11 -12.19 7.19
C LYS A 103 -7.73 -13.28 6.32
N GLY A 104 -6.96 -13.80 5.35
CA GLY A 104 -7.37 -14.93 4.54
C GLY A 104 -7.56 -16.21 5.37
N THR A 105 -8.21 -17.20 4.77
CA THR A 105 -8.32 -18.54 5.35
C THR A 105 -6.94 -19.20 5.41
N PRO A 106 -6.50 -19.70 6.58
CA PRO A 106 -5.26 -20.45 6.69
C PRO A 106 -5.26 -21.66 5.74
N VAL A 107 -4.21 -21.80 4.94
CA VAL A 107 -4.03 -22.99 4.10
C VAL A 107 -3.56 -24.17 4.94
N PRO A 108 -3.86 -25.43 4.53
CA PRO A 108 -3.38 -26.62 5.23
C PRO A 108 -1.86 -26.63 5.36
N ASN A 109 -1.34 -27.11 6.50
CA ASN A 109 0.10 -27.23 6.72
C ASN A 109 0.69 -28.32 5.80
N PRO A 110 1.62 -27.99 4.88
CA PRO A 110 2.20 -28.95 3.95
C PRO A 110 3.09 -30.01 4.62
N LEU A 111 3.50 -29.78 5.87
CA LEU A 111 4.38 -30.69 6.63
C LEU A 111 3.59 -31.66 7.52
N ALA A 112 2.27 -31.56 7.59
CA ALA A 112 1.46 -32.31 8.56
C ALA A 112 1.51 -33.84 8.40
N GLY A 113 1.97 -34.34 7.25
CA GLY A 113 2.06 -35.78 6.95
C GLY A 113 3.47 -36.34 6.84
N ILE A 114 4.49 -35.58 7.26
CA ILE A 114 5.90 -36.01 7.21
C ILE A 114 6.31 -36.54 8.58
N GLU A 115 6.63 -37.83 8.65
CA GLU A 115 7.13 -38.46 9.87
C GLU A 115 8.66 -38.40 9.90
N PRO A 116 9.29 -37.99 11.03
CA PRO A 116 10.74 -37.93 11.14
C PRO A 116 11.37 -39.32 11.05
N THR A 117 12.37 -39.48 10.19
CA THR A 117 13.12 -40.74 10.04
C THR A 117 14.35 -40.78 10.94
N GLY A 118 14.80 -39.61 11.42
CA GLY A 118 16.01 -39.46 12.24
C GLY A 118 17.28 -39.23 11.41
N ASP A 119 17.16 -39.20 10.08
CA ASP A 119 18.20 -38.74 9.17
C ASP A 119 17.93 -37.29 8.77
N LEU A 120 18.80 -36.37 9.22
CA LEU A 120 18.65 -34.94 8.99
C LEU A 120 18.59 -34.59 7.51
N GLU A 121 19.41 -35.25 6.67
CA GLU A 121 19.47 -34.92 5.24
C GLU A 121 18.18 -35.38 4.54
N ALA A 122 17.74 -36.60 4.82
CA ALA A 122 16.51 -37.15 4.26
C ALA A 122 15.26 -36.38 4.73
N ASP A 123 15.17 -36.06 6.02
CA ASP A 123 14.05 -35.31 6.60
C ASP A 123 14.00 -33.88 6.03
N SER A 124 15.14 -33.18 5.93
CA SER A 124 15.22 -31.84 5.33
C SER A 124 14.80 -31.84 3.86
N PHE A 125 15.20 -32.85 3.10
CA PHE A 125 14.80 -32.98 1.70
C PHE A 125 13.30 -33.26 1.56
N ALA A 126 12.74 -34.13 2.40
CA ALA A 126 11.31 -34.44 2.40
C ALA A 126 10.47 -33.19 2.72
N GLU A 127 10.85 -32.42 3.73
CA GLU A 127 10.20 -31.16 4.10
C GLU A 127 10.26 -30.13 2.96
N ALA A 128 11.45 -29.88 2.40
CA ALA A 128 11.62 -28.93 1.31
C ALA A 128 10.80 -29.33 0.06
N ASN A 129 10.78 -30.61 -0.28
CA ASN A 129 10.01 -31.13 -1.41
C ASN A 129 8.49 -31.01 -1.17
N ALA A 130 8.02 -31.25 0.06
CA ALA A 130 6.61 -31.08 0.39
C ALA A 130 6.16 -29.61 0.30
N ILE A 131 7.00 -28.67 0.76
CA ILE A 131 6.75 -27.23 0.61
C ILE A 131 6.70 -26.85 -0.87
N LEU A 132 7.67 -27.31 -1.67
CA LEU A 132 7.70 -27.02 -3.11
C LEU A 132 6.45 -27.56 -3.83
N LYS A 133 6.06 -28.81 -3.55
CA LYS A 133 4.83 -29.40 -4.09
C LYS A 133 3.59 -28.61 -3.69
N ALA A 134 3.54 -28.12 -2.45
CA ALA A 134 2.42 -27.29 -2.00
C ALA A 134 2.34 -25.97 -2.78
N PHE A 135 3.46 -25.31 -3.07
CA PHE A 135 3.47 -24.11 -3.93
C PHE A 135 3.07 -24.42 -5.37
N GLN A 136 3.55 -25.54 -5.93
CA GLN A 136 3.24 -25.95 -7.30
C GLN A 136 1.79 -26.41 -7.48
N ALA A 137 1.14 -26.90 -6.43
CA ALA A 137 -0.26 -27.31 -6.44
C ALA A 137 -1.24 -26.12 -6.34
N ILE A 138 -0.75 -24.88 -6.17
CA ILE A 138 -1.61 -23.71 -6.13
C ILE A 138 -2.10 -23.43 -7.54
N GLU A 139 -3.40 -23.65 -7.75
CA GLU A 139 -4.08 -23.28 -8.98
C GLU A 139 -4.59 -21.84 -8.89
N VAL A 140 -4.46 -21.12 -10.01
CA VAL A 140 -5.10 -19.81 -10.18
C VAL A 140 -6.61 -20.01 -10.18
N LYS A 141 -7.29 -19.35 -9.23
CA LYS A 141 -8.74 -19.42 -9.15
C LYS A 141 -9.37 -18.43 -10.13
N PRO A 142 -10.52 -18.75 -10.74
CA PRO A 142 -11.23 -17.77 -11.56
C PRO A 142 -11.73 -16.57 -10.74
N TYR A 143 -11.95 -16.76 -9.42
CA TYR A 143 -12.43 -15.73 -8.52
C TYR A 143 -11.81 -15.87 -7.12
N TYR A 144 -11.42 -14.76 -6.50
CA TYR A 144 -10.88 -14.68 -5.14
C TYR A 144 -11.80 -13.85 -4.26
N GLU A 145 -12.31 -14.39 -3.14
CA GLU A 145 -13.12 -13.61 -2.20
C GLU A 145 -12.35 -12.46 -1.55
N ASN A 146 -11.07 -12.67 -1.28
CA ASN A 146 -10.16 -11.67 -0.74
C ASN A 146 -9.22 -11.18 -1.85
N VAL A 147 -9.45 -9.94 -2.32
CA VAL A 147 -8.64 -9.31 -3.38
C VAL A 147 -7.16 -9.27 -3.04
N TRP A 148 -6.76 -9.10 -1.78
CA TRP A 148 -5.34 -9.01 -1.38
C TRP A 148 -4.60 -10.35 -1.50
N SER A 149 -5.32 -11.45 -1.67
CA SER A 149 -4.76 -12.78 -1.98
C SER A 149 -4.89 -13.17 -3.45
N SER A 150 -5.42 -12.26 -4.28
CA SER A 150 -5.65 -12.48 -5.68
C SER A 150 -4.36 -12.39 -6.49
N VAL A 151 -4.29 -13.18 -7.55
CA VAL A 151 -3.24 -13.06 -8.57
C VAL A 151 -3.57 -11.96 -9.57
N TYR A 152 -4.82 -11.50 -9.63
CA TYR A 152 -5.27 -10.49 -10.58
C TYR A 152 -4.97 -9.09 -10.03
N HIS A 153 -3.97 -8.44 -10.62
CA HIS A 153 -3.54 -7.13 -10.16
C HIS A 153 -3.04 -6.23 -11.31
N VAL A 154 -3.03 -4.93 -11.04
CA VAL A 154 -2.38 -3.90 -11.85
C VAL A 154 -1.53 -3.02 -10.94
N VAL A 155 -0.26 -2.84 -11.27
CA VAL A 155 0.68 -2.00 -10.50
C VAL A 155 0.78 -0.62 -11.11
N CYS A 156 0.76 0.42 -10.29
CA CYS A 156 1.02 1.78 -10.72
C CYS A 156 2.25 2.35 -10.01
N VAL A 157 3.18 2.87 -10.79
CA VAL A 157 4.44 3.45 -10.31
C VAL A 157 4.41 4.97 -10.41
N PHE A 158 4.78 5.66 -9.33
CA PHE A 158 4.82 7.11 -9.22
C PHE A 158 6.26 7.61 -9.27
N ARG A 159 6.43 8.93 -9.38
CA ARG A 159 7.77 9.53 -9.45
C ARG A 159 8.53 9.42 -8.14
N ASP A 160 7.81 9.61 -7.03
CA ASP A 160 8.31 9.54 -5.66
C ASP A 160 7.14 9.26 -4.69
N SER A 161 7.46 9.10 -3.41
CA SER A 161 6.44 8.86 -2.39
C SER A 161 5.52 10.05 -2.13
N ASP A 162 6.01 11.29 -2.31
CA ASP A 162 5.18 12.50 -2.18
C ASP A 162 4.08 12.51 -3.27
N ASP A 163 4.43 12.15 -4.51
CA ASP A 163 3.52 12.00 -5.65
C ASP A 163 2.49 10.90 -5.37
N LEU A 164 2.92 9.74 -4.89
CA LEU A 164 2.01 8.67 -4.50
C LEU A 164 1.04 9.13 -3.39
N GLU A 165 1.54 9.68 -2.30
CA GLU A 165 0.71 10.13 -1.18
C GLU A 165 -0.30 11.19 -1.62
N SER A 166 0.13 12.11 -2.51
CA SER A 166 -0.76 13.11 -3.09
C SER A 166 -1.88 12.47 -3.90
N PHE A 167 -1.57 11.46 -4.72
CA PHE A 167 -2.55 10.70 -5.50
C PHE A 167 -3.59 10.02 -4.61
N ILE A 168 -3.14 9.29 -3.58
CA ILE A 168 -4.03 8.61 -2.62
C ILE A 168 -4.96 9.63 -1.94
N ARG A 169 -4.42 10.79 -1.54
CA ARG A 169 -5.17 11.84 -0.86
C ARG A 169 -6.18 12.53 -1.78
N GLU A 170 -5.78 12.86 -2.99
CA GLU A 170 -6.59 13.61 -3.96
C GLU A 170 -7.85 12.85 -4.35
N TYR A 171 -7.72 11.55 -4.65
CA TYR A 171 -8.86 10.69 -5.03
C TYR A 171 -9.47 9.94 -3.85
N ALA A 172 -9.02 10.23 -2.62
CA ALA A 172 -9.51 9.63 -1.38
C ALA A 172 -9.51 8.08 -1.40
N LEU A 173 -8.39 7.50 -1.83
CA LEU A 173 -8.25 6.05 -2.05
C LEU A 173 -7.95 5.25 -0.78
N ALA A 174 -7.57 5.91 0.31
CA ALA A 174 -7.18 5.25 1.56
C ALA A 174 -8.26 4.31 2.15
N LYS A 175 -9.54 4.47 1.79
CA LYS A 175 -10.63 3.53 2.17
C LYS A 175 -10.56 2.17 1.46
N TYR A 176 -9.86 2.10 0.33
CA TYR A 176 -9.73 0.89 -0.48
C TYR A 176 -8.47 0.10 -0.13
N GLY A 177 -7.52 0.71 0.59
CA GLY A 177 -6.29 0.08 1.01
C GLY A 177 -5.16 1.08 1.20
N ASP A 178 -3.94 0.56 1.17
CA ASP A 178 -2.70 1.34 1.29
C ASP A 178 -1.82 1.09 0.06
N LEU A 179 -0.74 0.32 0.19
CA LEU A 179 0.04 -0.17 -0.97
C LEU A 179 -0.76 -1.16 -1.83
N TYR A 180 -1.57 -2.01 -1.20
CA TYR A 180 -2.47 -2.92 -1.89
C TYR A 180 -3.91 -2.45 -1.72
N MET A 181 -4.56 -2.14 -2.83
CA MET A 181 -5.90 -1.56 -2.88
C MET A 181 -6.89 -2.53 -3.49
N ASP A 182 -8.13 -2.46 -3.03
CA ASP A 182 -9.26 -3.12 -3.66
C ASP A 182 -9.63 -2.42 -4.98
N GLY A 183 -9.07 -2.92 -6.08
CA GLY A 183 -9.27 -2.43 -7.43
C GLY A 183 -10.70 -2.61 -7.92
N SER A 184 -11.37 -3.71 -7.53
CA SER A 184 -12.76 -3.99 -7.91
C SER A 184 -13.71 -2.92 -7.37
N LYS A 185 -13.50 -2.49 -6.11
CA LYS A 185 -14.29 -1.38 -5.53
C LYS A 185 -13.97 -0.02 -6.15
N ILE A 186 -12.74 0.18 -6.62
CA ILE A 186 -12.34 1.40 -7.33
C ILE A 186 -12.98 1.43 -8.72
N LEU A 187 -12.97 0.30 -9.44
CA LEU A 187 -13.62 0.15 -10.73
C LEU A 187 -15.12 0.45 -10.64
N GLY A 188 -15.80 -0.10 -9.62
CA GLY A 188 -17.21 0.24 -9.34
C GLY A 188 -17.42 1.73 -8.99
N ALA A 189 -16.43 2.40 -8.40
CA ALA A 189 -16.49 3.85 -8.15
C ALA A 189 -16.24 4.70 -9.42
N MET A 190 -15.64 4.11 -10.46
CA MET A 190 -15.48 4.72 -11.79
C MET A 190 -16.69 4.51 -12.71
N GLY A 191 -17.68 3.72 -12.27
CA GLY A 191 -18.92 3.46 -12.99
C GLY A 191 -18.87 2.27 -13.96
N GLU A 192 -17.92 1.36 -13.76
CA GLU A 192 -17.69 0.13 -14.55
C GLU A 192 -17.96 -1.12 -13.71
#